data_AF-A0A963AQE7-F1
#
_entry.id   AF-A0A963AQE7-F1
#
_cell.length_a   1.000
_cell.length_b   1.000
_cell.length_c   1.000
_cell.angle_alpha   90.00
_cell.angle_beta   90.00
_cell.angle_gamma   90.00
#
_symmetry.space_group_name_H-M   'P 1'
#
loop_
_entity.id
_entity.type
_entity.pdbx_description
1 polymer ?
#
loop_
_entity_poly.entity_id
_entity_poly.type
_entity_poly.pdbx_seq_one_letter_code
_entity_poly.pdbx_strand_id
1 'polypeptide(L)'
;PKLANMLEEGLTPLLPPAQLEAIGYKIAAYPLTLLNSAVFAMQQALQELKQGRIPRNRVDFESVRRIVGFPQYDTLLAGYAERFGPET
;
A
#
# COMPACT_ATOMS: atom_id res chain seq x y z
N PRO A 1 24.59 5.73 10.55
CA PRO A 1 23.36 6.31 9.93
C PRO A 1 22.25 6.38 10.99
N LYS A 2 21.51 7.50 11.09
CA LYS A 2 20.42 7.66 12.08
C LYS A 2 19.05 7.52 11.40
N LEU A 3 18.10 6.89 12.09
CA LEU A 3 16.70 6.74 11.67
C LEU A 3 15.80 7.60 12.56
N ALA A 4 14.91 8.36 11.94
CA ALA A 4 13.82 9.07 12.61
C ALA A 4 12.56 8.21 12.56
N ASN A 5 11.96 7.94 13.72
CA ASN A 5 10.69 7.24 13.82
C ASN A 5 9.55 8.27 13.87
N MET A 6 8.93 8.51 12.72
CA MET A 6 7.90 9.53 12.54
C MET A 6 6.54 8.94 12.93
N LEU A 7 6.00 9.39 14.05
CA LEU A 7 4.68 9.00 14.55
C LEU A 7 3.77 10.22 14.54
N GLU A 8 2.66 10.13 13.80
CA GLU A 8 1.57 11.08 13.90
C GLU A 8 1.00 11.07 15.33
N GLU A 9 0.72 12.26 15.88
CA GLU A 9 0.20 12.45 17.26
C GLU A 9 1.14 12.03 18.41
N GLY A 10 2.41 11.77 18.12
CA GLY A 10 3.45 11.56 19.13
C GLY A 10 4.06 12.87 19.68
N LEU A 11 4.99 12.73 20.63
CA LEU A 11 5.75 13.88 21.17
C LEU A 11 6.78 14.45 20.18
N THR A 12 7.14 13.68 19.14
CA THR A 12 8.14 14.09 18.14
C THR A 12 7.45 14.90 17.05
N PRO A 13 7.85 16.17 16.81
CA PRO A 13 7.30 16.95 15.70
C PRO A 13 7.53 16.26 14.36
N LEU A 14 6.50 16.24 13.51
CA LEU A 14 6.61 15.73 12.15
C LEU A 14 7.42 16.71 11.28
N LEU A 15 8.73 16.48 11.17
CA LEU A 15 9.59 17.26 10.30
C LEU A 15 9.59 16.71 8.86
N PRO A 16 9.64 17.57 7.83
CA PRO A 16 9.83 17.15 6.44
C PRO A 16 11.15 16.39 6.26
N PRO A 17 11.24 15.45 5.29
CA PRO A 17 12.46 14.69 5.03
C PRO A 17 13.72 15.54 4.83
N ALA A 18 13.61 16.69 4.15
CA ALA A 18 14.73 17.61 3.95
C ALA A 18 15.28 18.21 5.26
N GLN A 19 14.40 18.49 6.24
CA GLN A 19 14.82 18.99 7.55
C GLN A 19 15.44 17.88 8.40
N LEU A 20 14.89 16.66 8.33
CA LEU A 20 15.47 15.48 8.97
C LEU A 20 16.88 15.20 8.43
N GLU A 21 17.09 15.34 7.12
CA GLU A 21 18.41 15.21 6.51
C GLU A 21 19.38 16.29 6.99
N ALA A 22 18.94 17.56 7.04
CA ALA A 22 19.77 18.68 7.48
C ALA A 22 20.30 18.50 8.92
N ILE A 23 19.55 17.81 9.79
CA ILE A 23 19.95 17.50 11.18
C ILE A 23 20.63 16.12 11.33
N GLY A 24 20.93 15.46 10.22
CA GLY A 24 21.78 14.26 10.15
C GLY A 24 21.04 12.92 10.24
N TYR A 25 19.72 12.88 10.05
CA TYR A 25 19.01 11.61 9.79
C TYR A 25 19.18 11.19 8.34
N LYS A 26 19.13 9.88 8.11
CA LYS A 26 19.27 9.26 6.77
C LYS A 26 18.09 8.39 6.38
N ILE A 27 17.23 8.06 7.35
CA ILE A 27 16.02 7.27 7.15
C ILE A 27 14.91 7.89 7.98
N ALA A 28 13.70 7.98 7.42
CA ALA A 28 12.48 8.30 8.14
C ALA A 28 11.52 7.12 8.02
N ALA A 29 11.10 6.55 9.15
CA ALA A 29 10.11 5.49 9.20
C ALA A 29 8.75 6.06 9.59
N TYR A 30 7.70 5.57 8.95
CA TYR A 30 6.31 6.01 9.10
C TYR A 30 5.42 4.79 9.43
N PRO A 31 5.62 4.17 10.62
CA PRO A 31 5.12 2.82 10.87
C PRO A 31 3.58 2.72 10.96
N LEU A 32 2.89 3.82 11.28
CA LEU A 32 1.43 3.83 11.45
C LEU A 32 0.69 4.56 10.33
N THR A 33 1.37 5.38 9.52
CA THR A 33 0.74 6.26 8.55
C THR A 33 -0.15 5.51 7.56
N LEU A 34 0.36 4.43 6.96
CA LEU A 34 -0.42 3.62 6.01
C LEU A 34 -1.54 2.84 6.70
N LEU A 35 -1.29 2.32 7.92
CA LEU A 35 -2.30 1.59 8.68
C LEU A 35 -3.47 2.52 9.05
N ASN A 36 -3.19 3.69 9.59
CA ASN A 36 -4.19 4.69 9.97
C ASN A 36 -4.97 5.19 8.74
N SER A 37 -4.29 5.42 7.62
CA SER A 37 -4.93 5.79 6.36
C SER A 37 -5.89 4.69 5.86
N ALA A 38 -5.48 3.43 5.95
CA ALA A 38 -6.31 2.30 5.57
C ALA A 38 -7.53 2.15 6.50
N VAL A 39 -7.34 2.27 7.82
CA VAL A 39 -8.43 2.24 8.81
C VAL A 39 -9.46 3.33 8.52
N PHE A 40 -9.01 4.56 8.26
CA PHE A 40 -9.90 5.65 7.88
C PHE A 40 -10.68 5.34 6.60
N ALA A 41 -10.01 4.90 5.54
CA ALA A 41 -10.67 4.54 4.28
C ALA A 41 -11.71 3.42 4.45
N MET A 42 -11.40 2.40 5.25
CA MET A 42 -12.34 1.32 5.58
C MET A 42 -13.56 1.84 6.34
N GLN A 43 -13.38 2.74 7.32
CA GLN A 43 -14.49 3.36 8.05
C GLN A 43 -15.40 4.17 7.12
N GLN A 44 -14.83 4.95 6.19
CA GLN A 44 -15.61 5.72 5.21
C GLN A 44 -16.41 4.81 4.28
N ALA A 45 -15.80 3.73 3.78
CA ALA A 45 -16.51 2.73 2.97
C ALA A 45 -17.67 2.09 3.74
N LEU A 46 -17.47 1.72 5.00
CA LEU A 46 -18.53 1.17 5.86
C LEU A 46 -19.68 2.15 6.08
N GLN A 47 -19.40 3.45 6.22
CA GLN A 47 -20.45 4.48 6.33
C GLN A 47 -21.28 4.60 5.05
N GLU A 48 -20.65 4.54 3.87
CA GLU A 48 -21.36 4.54 2.59
C GLU A 48 -22.23 3.29 2.43
N LEU A 49 -21.69 2.12 2.76
CA LEU A 49 -22.42 0.85 2.71
C LEU A 49 -23.62 0.84 3.67
N LYS A 50 -23.46 1.37 4.89
CA LYS A 50 -24.55 1.51 5.87
C LYS A 50 -25.74 2.34 5.31
N GLN A 51 -25.46 3.24 4.37
CA GLN A 51 -26.47 4.08 3.72
C GLN A 51 -26.99 3.49 2.41
N GLY A 52 -26.64 2.23 2.08
CA GLY A 52 -27.03 1.57 0.84
C GLY A 52 -26.28 2.07 -0.40
N ARG A 53 -25.17 2.79 -0.23
CA ARG A 53 -24.36 3.35 -1.33
C ARG A 53 -23.14 2.48 -1.59
N ILE A 54 -22.72 2.41 -2.85
CA ILE A 54 -21.46 1.76 -3.24
C ILE A 54 -20.30 2.74 -2.97
N PRO A 55 -19.26 2.35 -2.20
CA PRO A 55 -18.11 3.18 -1.90
C PRO A 55 -17.45 3.76 -3.15
N ARG A 56 -17.31 5.08 -3.22
CA ARG A 56 -16.70 5.76 -4.37
C ARG A 56 -15.17 5.71 -4.35
N ASN A 57 -14.58 5.85 -3.16
CA ASN A 57 -13.12 5.88 -2.99
C ASN A 57 -12.57 4.47 -2.86
N ARG A 58 -12.50 3.75 -3.99
CA ARG A 58 -11.97 2.38 -4.07
C ARG A 58 -11.03 2.24 -5.26
N VAL A 59 -10.12 1.28 -5.15
CA VAL A 59 -9.32 0.83 -6.28
C VAL A 59 -10.21 -0.02 -7.18
N ASP A 60 -10.14 0.19 -8.50
CA ASP A 60 -10.86 -0.63 -9.47
C ASP A 60 -10.25 -2.05 -9.56
N PHE A 61 -11.01 -2.99 -10.10
CA PHE A 61 -10.62 -4.40 -10.12
C PHE A 61 -9.35 -4.67 -10.94
N GLU A 62 -9.18 -3.98 -12.07
CA GLU A 62 -8.00 -4.14 -12.93
C GLU A 62 -6.74 -3.66 -12.20
N SER A 63 -6.84 -2.50 -11.54
CA SER A 63 -5.79 -1.98 -10.69
C SER A 63 -5.45 -2.92 -9.54
N VAL A 64 -6.46 -3.53 -8.87
CA VAL A 64 -6.20 -4.54 -7.82
C VAL A 64 -5.43 -5.72 -8.39
N ARG A 65 -5.86 -6.31 -9.51
CA ARG A 65 -5.15 -7.43 -10.17
C ARG A 65 -3.68 -7.10 -10.44
N ARG A 66 -3.41 -5.90 -10.95
CA ARG A 66 -2.05 -5.42 -11.21
C ARG A 66 -1.24 -5.25 -9.92
N ILE A 67 -1.83 -4.66 -8.88
CA ILE A 67 -1.18 -4.46 -7.58
C ILE A 67 -0.79 -5.80 -6.95
N VAL A 68 -1.67 -6.80 -7.00
CA VAL A 68 -1.41 -8.12 -6.39
C VAL A 68 -0.59 -9.06 -7.28
N GLY A 69 -0.16 -8.60 -8.46
CA GLY A 69 0.80 -9.32 -9.29
C GLY A 69 0.21 -10.37 -10.25
N PHE A 70 -1.08 -10.28 -10.59
CA PHE A 70 -1.71 -11.23 -11.50
C PHE A 70 -1.04 -11.29 -12.88
N PRO A 71 -0.65 -10.17 -13.53
CA PRO A 71 0.02 -10.24 -14.84
C PRO A 71 1.32 -11.07 -14.82
N GLN A 72 2.10 -10.95 -13.75
CA GLN A 72 3.33 -11.71 -13.56
C GLN A 72 3.03 -13.19 -13.33
N TYR A 73 1.99 -13.49 -12.55
CA TYR A 73 1.52 -14.86 -12.34
C TYR A 73 1.01 -15.51 -13.64
N ASP A 74 0.24 -14.79 -14.44
CA ASP A 74 -0.26 -15.27 -15.74
C ASP A 74 0.91 -15.56 -16.71
N THR A 75 1.93 -14.69 -16.74
CA THR A 75 3.16 -14.91 -17.52
C THR A 75 3.92 -16.16 -17.04
N LEU A 76 4.03 -16.34 -15.72
CA LEU A 76 4.68 -17.51 -15.13
C LEU A 76 3.94 -18.79 -15.54
N LEU A 77 2.62 -18.81 -15.41
CA LEU A 77 1.79 -19.96 -15.79
C LEU A 77 1.94 -20.33 -17.27
N ALA A 78 1.95 -19.34 -18.17
CA ALA A 78 2.16 -19.58 -19.59
C ALA A 78 3.50 -20.28 -19.86
N GLY A 79 4.58 -19.83 -19.22
CA GLY A 79 5.90 -20.46 -19.33
C GLY A 79 5.95 -21.90 -18.79
N TYR A 80 5.17 -22.21 -17.74
CA TYR A 80 5.02 -23.60 -17.27
C TYR A 80 4.27 -24.46 -18.27
N ALA A 81 3.19 -23.95 -18.87
CA ALA A 81 2.41 -24.68 -19.87
C ALA A 81 3.23 -24.97 -21.14
N GLU A 82 4.09 -24.03 -21.57
CA GLU A 82 5.00 -24.24 -22.69
C GLU A 82 6.10 -25.27 -22.37
N ARG A 83 6.63 -25.27 -21.15
CA ARG A 83 7.76 -26.13 -20.76
C ARG A 83 7.38 -27.54 -20.33
N PHE A 84 6.19 -27.68 -19.73
CA PHE A 84 5.74 -28.92 -19.08
C PHE A 84 4.30 -29.29 -19.42
N GLY A 85 3.70 -28.64 -20.42
CA GLY A 85 2.41 -29.06 -20.97
C GLY A 85 2.49 -30.49 -21.50
N PRO A 86 1.34 -31.20 -21.56
CA PRO A 86 1.33 -32.58 -22.05
C PRO A 86 1.98 -32.67 -23.43
N GLU A 87 2.94 -33.59 -23.59
CA GLU A 87 3.39 -34.03 -24.91
C GLU A 87 2.15 -34.53 -25.67
N THR A 88 1.80 -33.87 -26.78
CA THR A 88 0.86 -34.44 -27.75
C THR A 88 1.46 -35.69 -28.40
#